data_AF-A0A1G2YDS3-F1
#
_entry.id   AF-A0A1G2YDS3-F1
#
_cell.length_a   1.000
_cell.length_b   1.000
_cell.length_c   1.000
_cell.angle_alpha   90.00
_cell.angle_beta   90.00
_cell.angle_gamma   90.00
#
_symmetry.space_group_name_H-M   'P 1'
#
loop_
_entity.id
_entity.type
_entity.pdbx_description
1 polymer ?
#
loop_
_entity_poly.entity_id
_entity_poly.type
_entity_poly.pdbx_seq_one_letter_code
_entity_poly.pdbx_strand_id
1 'polypeptide(L)'
;MKLNLEKFVAKKSGSVLVITVVSLMIMTAFGIGMLAIAYGARQQALMQKNETAAMLAAEAGYEKAIFWMSQQQDMLSTLYTGSSDTAGAIAFTDAKCDYTINFYSFINAKPIYRIVSNGHSGQFNRTIDTLVMQAITGWAMGKCRIPDSSTTTSPVYYMSGEVIDMPLNINKLNDSPDNMDIYISGSPQFLQPVCMGESQGTKYSASTLALFDGGIYFNQPDSRVVDEATVQRKVDRFKDSTAAAYRYTPVASTTVTNPLPAVQLEFFVDAAGVGCVRVTNNCTVRGFKQPYNDRTHDFKITPGSNGSRYERYLIYAHHYRSTAELRPVYTLTQTYVSQSFGGVSSAPGGQIFVDGNVIIGSGSDSDLPGTKNVIKGKVAVVATGNIWIANTITVDGAHDADGRPSAGNPNVIGLISQGVVKVVDPGMSRYTNSYPNYYPGPPTSPPSGLVYVPVANRQSGSSNTYDRLLPHEMEVEIAVTIGGGGWGAENVNKGSYGGRREFVSGTQDELVLRGAITEACRGVVGSGSDGYLKHYYLDSRLLEGVLPGDFWLQGKYIPAPAGWKDYRN
;
A
#
# COMPACT_ATOMS: atom_id res chain seq x y z
N MET A 1 0.01 118.89 44.93
CA MET A 1 -0.53 117.66 44.33
C MET A 1 0.64 116.76 43.94
N LYS A 2 0.98 115.77 44.77
CA LYS A 2 1.93 114.68 44.44
C LYS A 2 1.62 113.52 45.38
N LEU A 3 1.05 112.45 44.80
CA LEU A 3 0.76 111.20 45.48
C LEU A 3 2.08 110.50 45.87
N ASN A 4 2.18 110.07 47.12
CA ASN A 4 3.16 109.09 47.59
C ASN A 4 2.57 107.70 47.38
N LEU A 5 3.23 106.89 46.56
CA LEU A 5 2.94 105.47 46.39
C LEU A 5 3.93 104.68 47.25
N GLU A 6 3.46 104.15 48.38
CA GLU A 6 4.25 103.24 49.21
C GLU A 6 4.31 101.85 48.57
N LYS A 7 5.54 101.35 48.38
CA LYS A 7 5.83 100.00 47.87
C LYS A 7 5.56 98.95 48.94
N PHE A 8 4.55 98.12 48.73
CA PHE A 8 4.38 96.85 49.44
C PHE A 8 5.40 95.82 48.92
N VAL A 9 6.38 95.46 49.76
CA VAL A 9 7.28 94.32 49.52
C VAL A 9 6.53 93.05 49.93
N ALA A 10 6.00 92.33 48.95
CA ALA A 10 5.43 91.01 49.16
C ALA A 10 6.55 90.00 49.50
N LYS A 11 6.51 89.46 50.72
CA LYS A 11 7.36 88.36 51.18
C LYS A 11 7.08 87.11 50.32
N LYS A 12 7.99 86.75 49.40
CA LYS A 12 7.90 85.51 48.61
C LYS A 12 8.01 84.30 49.54
N SER A 13 6.89 83.65 49.82
CA SER A 13 6.82 82.35 50.49
C SER A 13 7.38 81.24 49.58
N GLY A 14 8.31 80.44 50.09
CA GLY A 14 8.98 79.36 49.35
C GLY A 14 8.02 78.25 48.92
N SER A 15 7.60 78.25 47.65
CA SER A 15 6.78 77.19 47.04
C SER A 15 7.60 76.11 46.33
N VAL A 16 8.91 76.34 46.12
CA VAL A 16 9.79 75.43 45.37
C VAL A 16 9.92 74.07 46.08
N LEU A 17 10.08 74.04 47.40
CA LEU A 17 10.21 72.79 48.17
C LEU A 17 8.96 71.91 48.02
N VAL A 18 7.77 72.51 48.09
CA VAL A 18 6.49 71.78 47.97
C VAL A 18 6.33 71.21 46.57
N ILE A 19 6.67 71.99 45.53
CA ILE A 19 6.62 71.53 44.13
C ILE A 19 7.62 70.37 43.91
N THR A 20 8.83 70.47 44.45
CA THR A 20 9.84 69.40 44.35
C THR A 20 9.40 68.13 45.07
N VAL A 21 8.81 68.24 46.27
CA VAL A 21 8.28 67.08 47.02
C VAL A 21 7.12 66.42 46.30
N VAL A 22 6.17 67.20 45.78
CA VAL A 22 5.05 66.68 44.97
C VAL A 22 5.57 66.02 43.69
N SER A 23 6.54 66.62 43.01
CA SER A 23 7.15 66.06 41.80
C SER A 23 7.88 64.73 42.09
N LEU A 24 8.59 64.65 43.22
CA LEU A 24 9.23 63.42 43.71
C LEU A 24 8.19 62.33 43.99
N MET A 25 7.11 62.65 44.71
CA MET A 25 6.03 61.69 44.97
C MET A 25 5.38 61.18 43.68
N ILE A 26 5.12 62.06 42.71
CA ILE A 26 4.59 61.69 41.40
C ILE A 26 5.58 60.76 40.68
N MET A 27 6.87 61.11 40.60
CA MET A 27 7.90 60.28 39.98
C MET A 27 8.04 58.91 40.67
N THR A 28 7.97 58.85 42.00
CA THR A 28 8.01 57.57 42.73
C THR A 28 6.77 56.72 42.44
N ALA A 29 5.57 57.33 42.42
CA ALA A 29 4.33 56.63 42.07
C ALA A 29 4.37 56.08 40.63
N PHE A 30 4.85 56.87 39.67
CA PHE A 30 5.06 56.43 38.29
C PHE A 30 6.13 55.33 38.19
N GLY A 31 7.24 55.44 38.94
CA GLY A 31 8.29 54.43 38.98
C GLY A 31 7.79 53.07 39.50
N ILE A 32 7.03 53.08 40.60
CA ILE A 32 6.39 51.87 41.14
C ILE A 32 5.35 51.31 40.17
N GLY A 33 4.54 52.19 39.56
CA GLY A 33 3.54 51.79 38.57
C GLY A 33 4.16 51.09 37.34
N MET A 34 5.25 51.65 36.80
CA MET A 34 5.98 51.02 35.69
C MET A 34 6.63 49.69 36.08
N LEU A 35 7.19 49.58 37.28
CA LEU A 35 7.74 48.31 37.78
C LEU A 35 6.67 47.23 37.93
N ALA A 36 5.47 47.59 38.40
CA ALA A 36 4.34 46.67 38.52
C ALA A 36 3.86 46.18 37.14
N ILE A 37 3.76 47.09 36.15
CA ILE A 37 3.42 46.73 34.76
C ILE A 37 4.50 45.83 34.16
N ALA A 38 5.79 46.17 34.33
CA ALA A 38 6.90 45.37 33.83
C ALA A 38 6.93 43.97 34.48
N TYR A 39 6.63 43.88 35.78
CA TYR A 39 6.50 42.61 36.49
C TYR A 39 5.33 41.78 35.96
N GLY A 40 4.15 42.38 35.78
CA GLY A 40 2.98 41.72 35.21
C GLY A 40 3.22 41.22 33.78
N ALA A 41 3.81 42.05 32.92
CA ALA A 41 4.19 41.67 31.57
C ALA A 41 5.20 40.53 31.55
N ARG A 42 6.19 40.54 32.45
CA ARG A 42 7.16 39.45 32.60
C ARG A 42 6.48 38.15 33.04
N GLN A 43 5.57 38.19 34.00
CA GLN A 43 4.84 37.00 34.44
C GLN A 43 3.98 36.42 33.32
N GLN A 44 3.27 37.28 32.58
CA GLN A 44 2.47 36.85 31.43
C GLN A 44 3.34 36.24 30.33
N ALA A 45 4.51 36.82 30.04
CA ALA A 45 5.46 36.28 29.09
C ALA A 45 6.03 34.92 29.53
N LEU A 46 6.33 34.75 30.83
CA LEU A 46 6.76 33.46 31.38
C LEU A 46 5.65 32.41 31.30
N MET A 47 4.40 32.79 31.58
CA MET A 47 3.25 31.90 31.44
C MET A 47 3.05 31.44 30.00
N GLN A 48 3.05 32.36 29.03
CA GLN A 48 2.95 32.03 27.62
C GLN A 48 4.14 31.19 27.13
N LYS A 49 5.36 31.50 27.56
CA LYS A 49 6.55 30.70 27.24
C LYS A 49 6.38 29.27 27.72
N ASN A 50 6.04 29.07 28.98
CA ASN A 50 5.90 27.74 29.58
C ASN A 50 4.72 26.98 28.96
N GLU A 51 3.60 27.66 28.67
CA GLU A 51 2.46 27.03 28.03
C GLU A 51 2.81 26.54 26.61
N THR A 52 3.45 27.38 25.80
CA THR A 52 3.92 27.00 24.46
C THR A 52 4.99 25.91 24.54
N ALA A 53 5.90 25.96 25.51
CA ALA A 53 6.91 24.92 25.71
C ALA A 53 6.29 23.57 26.09
N ALA A 54 5.24 23.55 26.92
CA ALA A 54 4.49 22.34 27.24
C ALA A 54 3.77 21.78 26.00
N MET A 55 3.16 22.64 25.18
CA MET A 55 2.50 22.23 23.92
C MET A 55 3.49 21.60 22.94
N LEU A 56 4.60 22.28 22.64
CA LEU A 56 5.65 21.77 21.74
C LEU A 56 6.29 20.47 22.28
N ALA A 57 6.42 20.34 23.61
CA ALA A 57 6.91 19.09 24.20
C ALA A 57 5.91 17.94 23.98
N ALA A 58 4.60 18.17 24.09
CA ALA A 58 3.59 17.16 23.78
C ALA A 58 3.61 16.77 22.29
N GLU A 59 3.75 17.74 21.38
CA GLU A 59 3.88 17.48 19.94
C GLU A 59 5.12 16.63 19.64
N ALA A 60 6.27 16.96 20.24
CA ALA A 60 7.50 16.18 20.07
C ALA A 60 7.36 14.74 20.58
N GLY A 61 6.64 14.52 21.68
CA GLY A 61 6.33 13.18 22.18
C GLY A 61 5.42 12.39 21.24
N TYR A 62 4.40 13.04 20.67
CA TYR A 62 3.55 12.46 19.62
C TYR A 62 4.35 12.09 18.37
N GLU A 63 5.19 12.99 17.86
CA GLU A 63 6.03 12.73 16.68
C GLU A 63 7.02 11.60 16.92
N LYS A 64 7.63 11.55 18.11
CA LYS A 64 8.51 10.45 18.50
C LYS A 64 7.78 9.12 18.49
N ALA A 65 6.55 9.08 19.02
CA ALA A 65 5.71 7.89 19.02
C ALA A 65 5.39 7.44 17.58
N ILE A 66 4.94 8.35 16.71
CA ILE A 66 4.65 8.04 15.30
C ILE A 66 5.88 7.54 14.56
N PHE A 67 7.04 8.18 14.77
CA PHE A 67 8.29 7.75 14.17
C PHE A 67 8.69 6.36 14.67
N TRP A 68 8.52 6.07 15.96
CA TRP A 68 8.80 4.73 16.47
C TRP A 68 7.84 3.68 15.89
N MET A 69 6.55 4.00 15.79
CA MET A 69 5.55 3.14 15.15
C MET A 69 5.90 2.87 13.69
N SER A 70 6.40 3.89 12.97
CA SER A 70 6.86 3.75 11.60
C SER A 70 8.08 2.85 11.45
N GLN A 71 8.79 2.52 12.54
CA GLN A 71 9.91 1.57 12.57
C GLN A 71 9.49 0.11 12.82
N GLN A 72 8.25 -0.15 13.26
CA GLN A 72 7.82 -1.51 13.63
C GLN A 72 7.37 -2.34 12.43
N GLN A 73 7.89 -3.56 12.32
CA GLN A 73 7.52 -4.51 11.25
C GLN A 73 6.05 -4.92 11.35
N ASP A 74 5.58 -5.16 12.57
CA ASP A 74 4.19 -5.43 12.84
C ASP A 74 3.77 -4.82 14.17
N MET A 75 3.06 -3.70 14.11
CA MET A 75 2.63 -2.97 15.31
C MET A 75 1.77 -3.80 16.25
N LEU A 76 0.85 -4.63 15.74
CA LEU A 76 0.01 -5.48 16.59
C LEU A 76 0.86 -6.47 17.39
N SER A 77 1.76 -7.20 16.72
CA SER A 77 2.66 -8.14 17.40
C SER A 77 3.61 -7.43 18.37
N THR A 78 4.18 -6.28 17.99
CA THR A 78 5.06 -5.50 18.85
C THR A 78 4.36 -5.10 20.16
N LEU A 79 3.12 -4.63 20.10
CA LEU A 79 2.32 -4.29 21.29
C LEU A 79 2.00 -5.52 22.13
N TYR A 80 1.69 -6.66 21.51
CA TYR A 80 1.41 -7.91 22.23
C TYR A 80 2.61 -8.40 23.05
N THR A 81 3.80 -8.31 22.47
CA THR A 81 5.04 -8.73 23.12
C THR A 81 5.54 -7.77 24.20
N GLY A 82 4.87 -6.62 24.39
CA GLY A 82 5.22 -5.65 25.42
C GLY A 82 6.57 -4.95 25.18
N SER A 83 6.84 -4.52 23.94
CA SER A 83 8.08 -3.81 23.62
C SER A 83 8.31 -2.60 24.52
N SER A 84 9.56 -2.39 24.95
CA SER A 84 9.94 -1.38 25.95
C SER A 84 9.67 0.06 25.53
N ASP A 85 9.62 0.33 24.23
CA ASP A 85 9.50 1.68 23.67
C ASP A 85 8.04 2.08 23.35
N THR A 86 7.08 1.27 23.80
CA THR A 86 5.65 1.61 23.73
C THR A 86 5.27 2.75 24.67
N ALA A 87 6.15 3.08 25.63
CA ALA A 87 6.08 4.28 26.43
C ALA A 87 7.49 4.88 26.57
N GLY A 88 7.58 6.20 26.66
CA GLY A 88 8.86 6.88 26.79
C GLY A 88 8.75 8.28 27.33
N ALA A 89 9.89 8.86 27.69
CA ALA A 89 9.99 10.25 28.12
C ALA A 89 11.14 10.96 27.39
N ILE A 90 10.94 12.24 27.08
CA ILE A 90 11.92 13.11 26.43
C ILE A 90 12.08 14.35 27.30
N ALA A 91 13.32 14.77 27.55
CA ALA A 91 13.63 15.98 28.29
C ALA A 91 14.24 17.03 27.36
N PHE A 92 13.75 18.25 27.49
CA PHE A 92 14.29 19.47 26.86
C PHE A 92 14.80 20.40 27.97
N THR A 93 15.49 21.48 27.61
CA THR A 93 16.06 22.42 28.59
C THR A 93 15.01 23.03 29.52
N ASP A 94 13.83 23.40 29.00
CA ASP A 94 12.77 24.10 29.74
C ASP A 94 11.44 23.31 29.80
N ALA A 95 11.41 22.08 29.29
CA ALA A 95 10.21 21.25 29.22
C ALA A 95 10.56 19.77 29.23
N LYS A 96 9.58 18.91 29.49
CA LYS A 96 9.70 17.47 29.32
C LYS A 96 8.39 16.91 28.77
N CYS A 97 8.42 15.76 28.15
CA CYS A 97 7.21 15.03 27.82
C CYS A 97 7.32 13.56 28.17
N ASP A 98 6.19 12.92 28.40
CA ASP A 98 6.01 11.48 28.31
C ASP A 98 5.01 11.13 27.22
N TYR A 99 5.11 9.92 26.68
CA TYR A 99 4.15 9.40 25.72
C TYR A 99 3.90 7.91 25.96
N THR A 100 2.74 7.44 25.51
CA THR A 100 2.33 6.05 25.53
C THR A 100 1.61 5.69 24.23
N ILE A 101 1.78 4.45 23.77
CA ILE A 101 1.20 3.89 22.56
C ILE A 101 0.44 2.63 22.96
N ASN A 102 -0.86 2.62 22.69
CA ASN A 102 -1.73 1.49 23.03
C ASN A 102 -2.57 1.07 21.83
N PHE A 103 -2.92 -0.22 21.78
CA PHE A 103 -4.00 -0.66 20.90
C PHE A 103 -5.34 -0.11 21.42
N TYR A 104 -6.17 0.42 20.53
CA TYR A 104 -7.46 1.00 20.88
C TYR A 104 -8.63 0.11 20.45
N SER A 105 -8.76 -0.14 19.14
CA SER A 105 -9.86 -0.92 18.57
C SER A 105 -9.56 -1.29 17.10
N PHE A 106 -10.52 -1.92 16.42
CA PHE A 106 -10.53 -2.07 14.97
C PHE A 106 -11.59 -1.17 14.34
N ILE A 107 -11.30 -0.62 13.15
CA ILE A 107 -12.32 -0.15 12.21
C ILE A 107 -12.37 -1.18 11.09
N ASN A 108 -13.47 -1.94 11.01
CA ASN A 108 -13.57 -3.14 10.19
C ASN A 108 -12.45 -4.14 10.50
N ALA A 109 -11.48 -4.30 9.60
CA ALA A 109 -10.30 -5.15 9.82
C ALA A 109 -9.01 -4.38 10.13
N LYS A 110 -9.07 -3.04 10.14
CA LYS A 110 -7.89 -2.19 10.31
C LYS A 110 -7.68 -1.83 11.78
N PRO A 111 -6.48 -2.10 12.35
CA PRO A 111 -6.19 -1.75 13.73
C PRO A 111 -6.03 -0.23 13.89
N ILE A 112 -6.57 0.27 15.01
CA ILE A 112 -6.46 1.65 15.46
C ILE A 112 -5.64 1.66 16.75
N TYR A 113 -4.69 2.57 16.80
CA TYR A 113 -3.80 2.78 17.94
C TYR A 113 -4.10 4.13 18.57
N ARG A 114 -3.91 4.23 19.88
CA ARG A 114 -4.03 5.48 20.64
C ARG A 114 -2.65 5.90 21.11
N ILE A 115 -2.30 7.14 20.81
CA ILE A 115 -1.10 7.80 21.31
C ILE A 115 -1.55 8.87 22.31
N VAL A 116 -1.03 8.80 23.52
CA VAL A 116 -1.21 9.88 24.51
C VAL A 116 0.16 10.44 24.80
N SER A 117 0.37 11.73 24.55
CA SER A 117 1.59 12.44 24.92
C SER A 117 1.29 13.63 25.83
N ASN A 118 1.97 13.67 26.98
CA ASN A 118 1.85 14.71 27.98
C ASN A 118 3.13 15.56 27.98
N GLY A 119 3.02 16.85 27.64
CA GLY A 119 4.08 17.83 27.74
C GLY A 119 3.95 18.67 29.01
N HIS A 120 5.09 18.95 29.64
CA HIS A 120 5.19 19.61 30.94
C HIS A 120 6.22 20.74 30.89
N SER A 121 5.83 21.93 31.34
CA SER A 121 6.76 23.05 31.55
C SER A 121 6.25 23.96 32.68
N GLY A 122 7.05 24.10 33.74
CA GLY A 122 6.64 24.80 34.96
C GLY A 122 5.37 24.19 35.57
N GLN A 123 4.32 25.00 35.69
CA GLN A 123 2.99 24.58 36.18
C GLN A 123 2.04 24.12 35.06
N PHE A 124 2.44 24.23 33.80
CA PHE A 124 1.57 23.94 32.67
C PHE A 124 1.77 22.52 32.16
N ASN A 125 0.64 21.85 31.94
CA ASN A 125 0.56 20.53 31.34
C ASN A 125 -0.31 20.60 30.08
N ARG A 126 0.17 20.00 29.00
CA ARG A 126 -0.54 19.87 27.72
C ARG A 126 -0.59 18.41 27.32
N THR A 127 -1.73 17.95 26.83
CA THR A 127 -1.90 16.57 26.42
C THR A 127 -2.44 16.50 25.00
N ILE A 128 -1.74 15.71 24.18
CA ILE A 128 -2.20 15.27 22.87
C ILE A 128 -2.68 13.83 23.01
N ASP A 129 -3.95 13.60 22.73
CA ASP A 129 -4.57 12.29 22.70
C ASP A 129 -5.12 12.03 21.30
N THR A 130 -4.44 11.13 20.58
CA THR A 130 -4.68 10.91 19.16
C THR A 130 -4.91 9.44 18.85
N LEU A 131 -6.00 9.16 18.13
CA LEU A 131 -6.20 7.86 17.46
C LEU A 131 -5.53 7.88 16.10
N VAL A 132 -4.73 6.87 15.80
CA VAL A 132 -3.98 6.76 14.55
C VAL A 132 -4.13 5.39 13.92
N MET A 133 -3.97 5.35 12.60
CA MET A 133 -4.03 4.14 11.80
C MET A 133 -2.91 4.13 10.77
N GLN A 134 -2.47 2.95 10.36
CA GLN A 134 -1.49 2.83 9.28
C GLN A 134 -2.07 3.41 7.99
N ALA A 135 -1.32 4.28 7.32
CA ALA A 135 -1.74 4.85 6.05
C ALA A 135 -1.83 3.75 4.99
N ILE A 136 -2.76 3.89 4.06
CA ILE A 136 -2.85 3.03 2.89
C ILE A 136 -2.71 3.96 1.70
N THR A 137 -1.73 3.69 0.86
CA THR A 137 -1.52 4.39 -0.40
C THR A 137 -2.15 3.56 -1.50
N GLY A 138 -2.79 4.20 -2.49
CA GLY A 138 -3.35 3.47 -3.61
C GLY A 138 -2.30 2.60 -4.31
N TRP A 139 -1.10 3.14 -4.52
CA TRP A 139 0.03 2.41 -5.08
C TRP A 139 1.33 2.69 -4.33
N ALA A 140 1.82 1.72 -3.56
CA ALA A 140 3.13 1.76 -2.91
C ALA A 140 4.16 0.98 -3.72
N MET A 141 5.32 1.56 -4.00
CA MET A 141 6.41 0.89 -4.70
C MET A 141 7.73 1.06 -3.97
N GLY A 142 8.46 -0.04 -3.83
CA GLY A 142 9.83 0.00 -3.37
C GLY A 142 10.79 0.58 -4.40
N LYS A 143 10.60 0.27 -5.69
CA LYS A 143 11.44 0.76 -6.79
C LYS A 143 10.60 0.90 -8.06
N CYS A 144 10.64 2.06 -8.73
CA CYS A 144 10.04 2.23 -10.07
C CYS A 144 10.93 1.64 -11.17
N ARG A 145 11.42 0.42 -10.95
CA ARG A 145 12.38 -0.29 -11.80
C ARG A 145 12.02 -1.76 -11.83
N ILE A 146 12.34 -2.41 -12.94
CA ILE A 146 12.18 -3.85 -13.11
C ILE A 146 13.53 -4.55 -13.09
N PRO A 147 13.66 -5.73 -12.47
CA PRO A 147 14.88 -6.50 -12.60
C PRO A 147 15.12 -6.96 -14.04
N ASP A 148 16.37 -6.85 -14.49
CA ASP A 148 16.78 -7.23 -15.85
C ASP A 148 17.93 -8.24 -15.87
N SER A 149 18.59 -8.47 -14.73
CA SER A 149 19.58 -9.52 -14.51
C SER A 149 19.56 -9.95 -13.04
N SER A 150 20.53 -10.78 -12.62
CA SER A 150 20.61 -11.23 -11.24
C SER A 150 20.95 -10.14 -10.22
N THR A 151 21.49 -9.01 -10.65
CA THR A 151 21.94 -7.91 -9.77
C THR A 151 21.61 -6.52 -10.29
N THR A 152 21.02 -6.40 -11.48
CA THR A 152 20.72 -5.12 -12.10
C THR A 152 19.21 -4.92 -12.26
N THR A 153 18.82 -3.66 -12.40
CA THR A 153 17.45 -3.26 -12.70
C THR A 153 17.45 -2.18 -13.78
N SER A 154 16.38 -2.16 -14.57
CA SER A 154 16.12 -1.15 -15.60
C SER A 154 14.94 -0.26 -15.20
N PRO A 155 14.96 1.03 -15.55
CA PRO A 155 13.80 1.91 -15.44
C PRO A 155 12.56 1.34 -16.12
N VAL A 156 11.38 1.57 -15.55
CA VAL A 156 10.09 1.29 -16.20
C VAL A 156 9.37 2.62 -16.39
N TYR A 157 9.04 2.93 -17.64
CA TYR A 157 8.43 4.20 -17.99
C TYR A 157 6.90 4.14 -17.85
N TYR A 158 6.31 5.23 -17.37
CA TYR A 158 4.91 5.55 -17.62
C TYR A 158 4.77 6.11 -19.03
N MET A 159 3.86 5.57 -19.81
CA MET A 159 3.73 5.87 -21.24
C MET A 159 2.55 6.80 -21.53
N SER A 160 2.56 7.48 -22.67
CA SER A 160 1.39 8.20 -23.18
C SER A 160 0.14 7.32 -23.21
N GLY A 161 -1.00 7.88 -22.80
CA GLY A 161 -2.28 7.19 -22.77
C GLY A 161 -2.56 6.41 -21.48
N GLU A 162 -1.55 6.21 -20.62
CA GLU A 162 -1.79 5.62 -19.30
C GLU A 162 -2.55 6.58 -18.38
N VAL A 163 -3.50 6.04 -17.62
CA VAL A 163 -4.30 6.76 -16.63
C VAL A 163 -4.00 6.19 -15.26
N ILE A 164 -3.40 7.01 -14.40
CA ILE A 164 -3.07 6.66 -13.01
C ILE A 164 -3.91 7.54 -12.08
N ASP A 165 -5.11 7.04 -11.76
CA ASP A 165 -6.03 7.63 -10.79
C ASP A 165 -5.91 6.92 -9.44
N MET A 166 -4.68 6.88 -8.90
CA MET A 166 -4.40 6.35 -7.57
C MET A 166 -3.21 7.07 -6.93
N PRO A 167 -3.26 7.36 -5.61
CA PRO A 167 -2.13 7.99 -4.93
C PRO A 167 -0.90 7.09 -5.02
N LEU A 168 0.18 7.64 -5.57
CA LEU A 168 1.43 6.92 -5.78
C LEU A 168 2.39 7.20 -4.64
N ASN A 169 3.10 6.19 -4.13
CA ASN A 169 4.20 6.36 -3.19
C ASN A 169 5.42 5.55 -3.67
N ILE A 170 6.56 6.21 -3.84
CA ILE A 170 7.80 5.61 -4.34
C ILE A 170 8.90 5.81 -3.30
N ASN A 171 9.50 4.71 -2.83
CA ASN A 171 10.66 4.80 -1.94
C ASN A 171 11.86 5.40 -2.66
N LYS A 172 12.77 5.96 -1.88
CA LYS A 172 14.07 6.43 -2.39
C LYS A 172 14.96 5.24 -2.81
N LEU A 173 15.54 5.30 -4.01
CA LEU A 173 16.42 4.22 -4.50
C LEU A 173 17.78 4.14 -3.77
N ASN A 174 18.22 5.23 -3.13
CA ASN A 174 19.54 5.36 -2.49
C ASN A 174 20.71 5.06 -3.45
N ASP A 175 20.63 5.54 -4.70
CA ASP A 175 21.63 5.34 -5.73
C ASP A 175 22.68 6.47 -5.81
N SER A 176 23.78 6.21 -6.53
CA SER A 176 24.86 7.17 -6.78
C SER A 176 25.41 6.98 -8.21
N PRO A 177 25.35 8.00 -9.10
CA PRO A 177 24.72 9.30 -8.88
C PRO A 177 23.21 9.16 -8.64
N ASP A 178 22.65 10.13 -7.90
CA ASP A 178 21.24 10.16 -7.48
C ASP A 178 20.34 10.44 -8.70
N ASN A 179 19.68 9.41 -9.25
CA ASN A 179 18.85 9.52 -10.46
C ASN A 179 17.38 9.80 -10.11
N MET A 180 16.51 9.97 -11.12
CA MET A 180 15.07 10.07 -10.90
C MET A 180 14.51 8.74 -10.36
N ASP A 181 13.59 8.80 -9.39
CA ASP A 181 12.87 7.62 -8.88
C ASP A 181 11.56 7.35 -9.64
N ILE A 182 11.10 8.27 -10.48
CA ILE A 182 9.98 8.08 -11.42
C ILE A 182 10.41 8.36 -12.86
N TYR A 183 10.03 7.46 -13.78
CA TYR A 183 10.39 7.52 -15.19
C TYR A 183 9.14 7.68 -16.05
N ILE A 184 9.09 8.74 -16.85
CA ILE A 184 7.93 9.09 -17.68
C ILE A 184 8.38 9.26 -19.12
N SER A 185 7.60 8.74 -20.06
CA SER A 185 7.75 8.88 -21.50
C SER A 185 6.41 9.31 -22.09
N GLY A 186 6.39 10.47 -22.73
CA GLY A 186 5.16 11.02 -23.30
C GLY A 186 4.26 11.71 -22.26
N SER A 187 2.95 11.46 -22.33
CA SER A 187 1.93 12.20 -21.56
C SER A 187 0.94 11.28 -20.82
N PRO A 188 1.40 10.48 -19.83
CA PRO A 188 0.51 9.81 -18.90
C PRO A 188 -0.27 10.82 -18.06
N GLN A 189 -1.42 10.41 -17.52
CA GLN A 189 -2.24 11.21 -16.60
C GLN A 189 -2.07 10.72 -15.16
N PHE A 190 -1.57 11.58 -14.26
CA PHE A 190 -1.55 11.30 -12.83
C PHE A 190 -2.59 12.18 -12.14
N LEU A 191 -3.75 11.60 -11.83
CA LEU A 191 -4.90 12.34 -11.30
C LEU A 191 -4.88 12.49 -9.78
N GLN A 192 -4.06 11.68 -9.10
CA GLN A 192 -3.94 11.64 -7.64
C GLN A 192 -2.53 12.04 -7.20
N PRO A 193 -2.33 12.36 -5.91
CA PRO A 193 -1.03 12.82 -5.45
C PRO A 193 0.09 11.80 -5.60
N VAL A 194 1.27 12.27 -5.98
CA VAL A 194 2.50 11.48 -6.08
C VAL A 194 3.41 11.78 -4.90
N CYS A 195 3.69 10.77 -4.09
CA CYS A 195 4.56 10.80 -2.93
C CYS A 195 5.89 10.14 -3.27
N MET A 196 6.99 10.77 -2.88
CA MET A 196 8.34 10.23 -3.10
C MET A 196 9.16 10.33 -1.82
N GLY A 197 9.94 9.29 -1.53
CA GLY A 197 10.86 9.26 -0.39
C GLY A 197 12.09 10.15 -0.58
N GLU A 198 12.42 10.50 -1.82
CA GLU A 198 13.49 11.42 -2.14
C GLU A 198 13.11 12.90 -1.98
N SER A 199 14.12 13.77 -2.04
CA SER A 199 13.96 15.22 -2.08
C SER A 199 13.80 15.71 -3.53
N GLN A 200 13.25 16.92 -3.71
CA GLN A 200 12.99 17.48 -5.04
C GLN A 200 14.25 17.62 -5.91
N GLY A 201 15.32 18.19 -5.34
CA GLY A 201 16.55 18.50 -6.07
C GLY A 201 16.30 19.26 -7.39
N THR A 202 17.12 18.98 -8.39
CA THR A 202 16.98 19.50 -9.78
C THR A 202 16.59 18.39 -10.77
N LYS A 203 16.14 17.24 -10.28
CA LYS A 203 15.92 16.03 -11.09
C LYS A 203 14.67 16.11 -11.96
N TYR A 204 13.66 16.87 -11.51
CA TYR A 204 12.35 16.94 -12.12
C TYR A 204 12.17 18.25 -12.90
N SER A 205 11.96 18.15 -14.22
CA SER A 205 11.68 19.31 -15.05
C SER A 205 10.26 19.84 -14.81
N ALA A 206 10.03 21.11 -15.14
CA ALA A 206 8.70 21.71 -15.07
C ALA A 206 7.66 20.95 -15.91
N SER A 207 8.05 20.39 -17.05
CA SER A 207 7.17 19.58 -17.90
C SER A 207 6.76 18.28 -17.23
N THR A 208 7.65 17.64 -16.47
CA THR A 208 7.33 16.43 -15.71
C THR A 208 6.41 16.75 -14.55
N LEU A 209 6.69 17.84 -13.82
CA LEU A 209 5.87 18.28 -12.70
C LEU A 209 4.45 18.66 -13.11
N ALA A 210 4.26 19.16 -14.33
CA ALA A 210 2.96 19.51 -14.89
C ALA A 210 2.06 18.29 -15.18
N LEU A 211 2.58 17.06 -15.13
CA LEU A 211 1.79 15.84 -15.32
C LEU A 211 1.10 15.35 -14.03
N PHE A 212 1.46 15.93 -12.87
CA PHE A 212 0.93 15.52 -11.56
C PHE A 212 -0.21 16.43 -11.12
N ASP A 213 -1.42 16.18 -11.64
CA ASP A 213 -2.61 17.00 -11.36
C ASP A 213 -2.98 16.99 -9.87
N GLY A 214 -2.82 15.83 -9.21
CA GLY A 214 -3.03 15.68 -7.76
C GLY A 214 -1.92 16.26 -6.88
N GLY A 215 -0.88 16.83 -7.48
CA GLY A 215 0.29 17.37 -6.78
C GLY A 215 1.36 16.32 -6.43
N ILE A 216 2.48 16.80 -5.91
CA ILE A 216 3.66 15.99 -5.58
C ILE A 216 4.18 16.31 -4.18
N TYR A 217 4.52 15.27 -3.41
CA TYR A 217 5.06 15.36 -2.05
C TYR A 217 6.41 14.64 -1.98
N PHE A 218 7.40 15.30 -1.41
CA PHE A 218 8.76 14.77 -1.24
C PHE A 218 9.03 14.36 0.21
N ASN A 219 10.15 13.66 0.43
CA ASN A 219 10.63 13.21 1.74
C ASN A 219 9.58 12.40 2.54
N GLN A 220 8.80 11.58 1.85
CA GLN A 220 7.82 10.70 2.49
C GLN A 220 8.50 9.46 3.10
N PRO A 221 7.99 8.89 4.21
CA PRO A 221 8.53 7.65 4.75
C PRO A 221 8.44 6.49 3.76
N ASP A 222 9.47 5.64 3.74
CA ASP A 222 9.51 4.47 2.86
C ASP A 222 8.40 3.46 3.20
N SER A 223 7.86 2.85 2.15
CA SER A 223 7.09 1.61 2.22
C SER A 223 7.99 0.43 2.60
N ARG A 224 7.50 -0.41 3.50
CA ARG A 224 8.18 -1.61 4.03
C ARG A 224 8.00 -2.83 3.15
N VAL A 225 7.43 -2.67 1.94
CA VAL A 225 7.27 -3.78 1.00
C VAL A 225 8.60 -4.41 0.56
N VAL A 226 9.70 -3.66 0.68
CA VAL A 226 11.07 -4.16 0.44
C VAL A 226 11.68 -4.88 1.65
N ASP A 227 11.08 -4.76 2.84
CA ASP A 227 11.53 -5.47 4.04
C ASP A 227 10.91 -6.86 4.08
N GLU A 228 11.69 -7.83 3.62
CA GLU A 228 11.31 -9.25 3.56
C GLU A 228 10.86 -9.80 4.91
N ALA A 229 11.48 -9.39 6.01
CA ALA A 229 11.11 -9.84 7.35
C ALA A 229 9.76 -9.27 7.79
N THR A 230 9.43 -8.04 7.40
CA THR A 230 8.08 -7.47 7.60
C THR A 230 7.04 -8.27 6.82
N VAL A 231 7.28 -8.58 5.54
CA VAL A 231 6.36 -9.36 4.71
C VAL A 231 6.16 -10.75 5.30
N GLN A 232 7.25 -11.45 5.64
CA GLN A 232 7.22 -12.78 6.23
C GLN A 232 6.40 -12.81 7.52
N ARG A 233 6.63 -11.86 8.45
CA ARG A 233 5.89 -11.82 9.72
C ARG A 233 4.39 -11.67 9.51
N LYS A 234 3.96 -10.83 8.56
CA LYS A 234 2.53 -10.67 8.26
C LYS A 234 1.96 -11.94 7.63
N VAL A 235 2.69 -12.56 6.70
CA VAL A 235 2.30 -13.85 6.08
C VAL A 235 2.14 -14.96 7.13
N ASP A 236 3.09 -15.07 8.06
CA ASP A 236 3.03 -16.04 9.16
C ASP A 236 1.79 -15.81 10.04
N ARG A 237 1.53 -14.57 10.44
CA ARG A 237 0.34 -14.21 11.21
C ARG A 237 -0.95 -14.60 10.48
N PHE A 238 -1.01 -14.38 9.17
CA PHE A 238 -2.18 -14.78 8.40
C PHE A 238 -2.36 -16.28 8.36
N LYS A 239 -1.29 -17.01 8.02
CA LYS A 239 -1.25 -18.47 8.07
C LYS A 239 -1.79 -18.98 9.40
N ASP A 240 -1.32 -18.41 10.51
CA ASP A 240 -1.72 -18.80 11.86
C ASP A 240 -3.20 -18.50 12.15
N SER A 241 -3.74 -17.41 11.60
CA SER A 241 -5.16 -17.04 11.75
C SER A 241 -6.11 -17.79 10.80
N THR A 242 -5.63 -18.31 9.66
CA THR A 242 -6.47 -19.00 8.67
C THR A 242 -6.96 -20.32 9.22
N ALA A 243 -8.24 -20.68 9.08
CA ALA A 243 -8.70 -22.00 9.52
C ALA A 243 -8.00 -23.12 8.72
N ALA A 244 -7.67 -24.24 9.39
CA ALA A 244 -6.90 -25.33 8.78
C ALA A 244 -7.52 -25.90 7.48
N ALA A 245 -8.85 -25.87 7.36
CA ALA A 245 -9.56 -26.31 6.15
C ALA A 245 -9.30 -25.45 4.90
N TYR A 246 -8.75 -24.23 5.07
CA TYR A 246 -8.44 -23.28 4.00
C TYR A 246 -6.94 -22.97 3.93
N ARG A 247 -6.10 -23.82 4.54
CA ARG A 247 -4.64 -23.84 4.38
C ARG A 247 -4.29 -24.97 3.42
N TYR A 248 -3.60 -24.62 2.34
CA TYR A 248 -3.26 -25.56 1.28
C TYR A 248 -1.74 -25.63 1.07
N THR A 249 -1.24 -26.82 0.79
CA THR A 249 0.17 -27.07 0.43
C THR A 249 0.16 -27.97 -0.80
N PRO A 250 0.06 -27.38 -2.01
CA PRO A 250 -0.13 -28.14 -3.23
C PRO A 250 1.08 -29.04 -3.53
N VAL A 251 0.83 -30.20 -4.11
CA VAL A 251 1.87 -31.13 -4.57
C VAL A 251 1.72 -31.38 -6.08
N ALA A 252 2.84 -31.34 -6.81
CA ALA A 252 2.85 -31.56 -8.25
C ALA A 252 2.76 -33.05 -8.60
N SER A 253 1.95 -33.40 -9.60
CA SER A 253 1.89 -34.73 -10.19
C SER A 253 2.92 -34.85 -11.33
N THR A 254 3.87 -35.78 -11.21
CA THR A 254 5.25 -35.71 -11.72
C THR A 254 5.49 -36.11 -13.19
N THR A 255 4.67 -35.72 -14.18
CA THR A 255 4.88 -36.15 -15.58
C THR A 255 5.11 -35.02 -16.60
N VAL A 256 5.05 -33.75 -16.18
CA VAL A 256 5.26 -32.59 -17.07
C VAL A 256 6.60 -31.91 -16.79
N THR A 257 7.25 -31.39 -17.83
CA THR A 257 8.51 -30.63 -17.70
C THR A 257 8.30 -29.34 -16.91
N ASN A 258 9.27 -28.95 -16.07
CA ASN A 258 9.19 -27.77 -15.20
C ASN A 258 7.88 -27.70 -14.39
N PRO A 259 7.55 -28.74 -13.61
CA PRO A 259 6.29 -28.78 -12.88
C PRO A 259 6.35 -27.81 -11.69
N LEU A 260 5.30 -27.00 -11.55
CA LEU A 260 5.08 -26.11 -10.42
C LEU A 260 3.78 -26.51 -9.71
N PRO A 261 3.83 -26.92 -8.43
CA PRO A 261 2.62 -27.19 -7.67
C PRO A 261 1.83 -25.89 -7.46
N ALA A 262 0.53 -25.95 -7.64
CA ALA A 262 -0.36 -24.82 -7.46
C ALA A 262 -1.74 -25.23 -6.94
N VAL A 263 -2.41 -24.29 -6.29
CA VAL A 263 -3.85 -24.35 -6.01
C VAL A 263 -4.56 -23.51 -7.07
N GLN A 264 -5.64 -24.03 -7.65
CA GLN A 264 -6.54 -23.21 -8.47
C GLN A 264 -7.74 -22.75 -7.64
N LEU A 265 -8.01 -21.44 -7.67
CA LEU A 265 -9.16 -20.80 -7.05
C LEU A 265 -10.08 -20.24 -8.15
N GLU A 266 -11.32 -20.70 -8.14
CA GLU A 266 -12.34 -20.26 -9.09
C GLU A 266 -13.48 -19.60 -8.31
N PHE A 267 -13.50 -18.28 -8.31
CA PHE A 267 -14.57 -17.49 -7.69
C PHE A 267 -15.77 -17.39 -8.62
N PHE A 268 -16.97 -17.51 -8.07
CA PHE A 268 -18.20 -17.36 -8.82
C PHE A 268 -19.38 -16.98 -7.90
N VAL A 269 -20.42 -16.44 -8.50
CA VAL A 269 -21.72 -16.22 -7.86
C VAL A 269 -22.69 -17.28 -8.39
N ASP A 270 -23.20 -18.11 -7.50
CA ASP A 270 -24.10 -19.21 -7.89
C ASP A 270 -25.49 -18.71 -8.33
N ALA A 271 -26.34 -19.63 -8.75
CA ALA A 271 -27.71 -19.32 -9.20
C ALA A 271 -28.61 -18.73 -8.10
N ALA A 272 -28.26 -18.93 -6.82
CA ALA A 272 -28.95 -18.35 -5.68
C ALA A 272 -28.40 -16.95 -5.30
N GLY A 273 -27.39 -16.47 -6.04
CA GLY A 273 -26.76 -15.19 -5.76
C GLY A 273 -25.77 -15.23 -4.59
N VAL A 274 -25.26 -16.41 -4.22
CA VAL A 274 -24.27 -16.60 -3.14
C VAL A 274 -22.86 -16.62 -3.72
N GLY A 275 -21.94 -15.91 -3.08
CA GLY A 275 -20.53 -15.94 -3.45
C GLY A 275 -19.84 -17.21 -3.00
N CYS A 276 -19.20 -17.89 -3.94
CA CYS A 276 -18.56 -19.18 -3.76
C CYS A 276 -17.13 -19.17 -4.30
N VAL A 277 -16.32 -20.08 -3.77
CA VAL A 277 -15.00 -20.42 -4.30
C VAL A 277 -14.92 -21.93 -4.47
N ARG A 278 -14.58 -22.37 -5.69
CA ARG A 278 -14.19 -23.75 -5.95
C ARG A 278 -12.68 -23.85 -5.84
N VAL A 279 -12.20 -24.83 -5.09
CA VAL A 279 -10.77 -25.03 -4.85
C VAL A 279 -10.34 -26.33 -5.50
N THR A 280 -9.29 -26.27 -6.33
CA THR A 280 -8.57 -27.45 -6.79
C THR A 280 -7.20 -27.43 -6.13
N ASN A 281 -6.99 -28.30 -5.13
CA ASN A 281 -5.82 -28.21 -4.26
C ASN A 281 -4.53 -28.60 -4.99
N ASN A 282 -4.55 -29.68 -5.78
CA ASN A 282 -3.36 -30.15 -6.50
C ASN A 282 -3.49 -29.94 -8.01
N CYS A 283 -3.06 -28.76 -8.44
CA CYS A 283 -2.77 -28.47 -9.84
C CYS A 283 -1.26 -28.54 -10.09
N THR A 284 -0.88 -28.94 -11.30
CA THR A 284 0.51 -28.86 -11.79
C THR A 284 0.56 -27.86 -12.93
N VAL A 285 1.10 -26.67 -12.65
CA VAL A 285 1.43 -25.68 -13.67
C VAL A 285 2.69 -26.15 -14.38
N ARG A 286 2.65 -26.17 -15.70
CA ARG A 286 3.84 -26.32 -16.52
C ARG A 286 4.49 -24.95 -16.65
N GLY A 287 5.66 -24.80 -16.04
CA GLY A 287 6.43 -23.58 -16.07
C GLY A 287 7.20 -23.39 -17.38
N PHE A 288 7.37 -22.13 -17.77
CA PHE A 288 8.24 -21.73 -18.87
C PHE A 288 9.26 -20.70 -18.40
N LYS A 289 10.48 -20.74 -18.95
CA LYS A 289 11.52 -19.77 -18.61
C LYS A 289 12.38 -19.52 -19.83
N GLN A 290 12.49 -18.25 -20.22
CA GLN A 290 13.39 -17.83 -21.29
C GLN A 290 14.84 -18.13 -20.92
N PRO A 291 15.68 -18.59 -21.88
CA PRO A 291 17.07 -18.95 -21.60
C PRO A 291 18.01 -17.75 -21.42
N TYR A 292 17.62 -16.54 -21.85
CA TYR A 292 18.48 -15.34 -21.80
C TYR A 292 17.78 -14.14 -21.15
N ASN A 293 18.57 -13.28 -20.49
CA ASN A 293 18.09 -12.13 -19.72
C ASN A 293 17.57 -10.97 -20.59
N ASP A 294 18.09 -10.84 -21.81
CA ASP A 294 17.70 -9.82 -22.79
C ASP A 294 16.36 -10.13 -23.49
N ARG A 295 15.79 -11.31 -23.24
CA ARG A 295 14.53 -11.78 -23.85
C ARG A 295 13.33 -11.83 -22.91
N THR A 296 13.49 -11.39 -21.66
CA THR A 296 12.42 -11.47 -20.67
C THR A 296 12.52 -10.39 -19.61
N HIS A 297 11.35 -10.02 -19.09
CA HIS A 297 11.15 -9.20 -17.91
C HIS A 297 10.76 -10.03 -16.67
N ASP A 298 10.69 -11.36 -16.81
CA ASP A 298 10.14 -12.29 -15.82
C ASP A 298 11.19 -12.67 -14.77
N PHE A 299 11.49 -11.70 -13.92
CA PHE A 299 12.36 -11.83 -12.77
C PHE A 299 11.57 -11.59 -11.49
N LYS A 300 12.06 -12.21 -10.42
CA LYS A 300 11.60 -11.97 -9.06
C LYS A 300 12.82 -11.75 -8.15
N ILE A 301 12.61 -11.04 -7.05
CA ILE A 301 13.56 -10.92 -5.95
C ILE A 301 13.88 -12.31 -5.42
N THR A 302 15.16 -12.59 -5.25
CA THR A 302 15.62 -13.82 -4.61
C THR A 302 15.33 -13.72 -3.10
N PRO A 303 14.62 -14.68 -2.50
CA PRO A 303 14.42 -14.73 -1.06
C PRO A 303 15.75 -14.66 -0.28
N GLY A 304 15.76 -13.96 0.85
CA GLY A 304 16.91 -13.68 1.68
C GLY A 304 17.85 -12.59 1.16
N SER A 305 17.54 -11.97 0.01
CA SER A 305 18.40 -10.94 -0.58
C SER A 305 18.06 -9.51 -0.16
N ASN A 306 16.98 -9.30 0.61
CA ASN A 306 16.47 -7.96 0.95
C ASN A 306 16.29 -7.05 -0.28
N GLY A 307 15.79 -7.62 -1.39
CA GLY A 307 15.53 -6.86 -2.62
C GLY A 307 16.78 -6.43 -3.40
N SER A 308 17.93 -7.06 -3.17
CA SER A 308 19.21 -6.75 -3.85
C SER A 308 19.59 -7.74 -4.96
N ARG A 309 19.05 -8.96 -4.94
CA ARG A 309 19.30 -9.98 -5.95
C ARG A 309 18.00 -10.44 -6.58
N TYR A 310 18.11 -10.88 -7.82
CA TYR A 310 16.97 -11.29 -8.61
C TYR A 310 17.25 -12.61 -9.31
N GLU A 311 16.19 -13.35 -9.59
CA GLU A 311 16.25 -14.59 -10.35
C GLU A 311 15.12 -14.65 -11.35
N ARG A 312 15.40 -15.24 -12.52
CA ARG A 312 14.34 -15.62 -13.45
C ARG A 312 13.50 -16.71 -12.83
N TYR A 313 12.19 -16.54 -12.81
CA TYR A 313 11.25 -17.57 -12.35
C TYR A 313 10.61 -18.28 -13.54
N LEU A 314 9.92 -19.38 -13.25
CA LEU A 314 9.13 -20.09 -14.24
C LEU A 314 7.75 -19.40 -14.36
N ILE A 315 7.48 -18.78 -15.50
CA ILE A 315 6.18 -18.16 -15.81
C ILE A 315 5.13 -19.22 -16.11
N TYR A 316 3.87 -18.83 -16.00
CA TYR A 316 2.74 -19.69 -16.31
C TYR A 316 2.66 -19.95 -17.81
N ALA A 317 2.48 -21.22 -18.20
CA ALA A 317 2.14 -21.56 -19.58
C ALA A 317 0.77 -22.23 -19.69
N HIS A 318 0.56 -23.30 -18.91
CA HIS A 318 -0.72 -23.98 -18.76
C HIS A 318 -0.65 -24.89 -17.55
N HIS A 319 -1.78 -25.45 -17.12
CA HIS A 319 -1.79 -26.39 -16.00
C HIS A 319 -2.72 -27.57 -16.21
N TYR A 320 -2.46 -28.61 -15.42
CA TYR A 320 -3.24 -29.82 -15.35
C TYR A 320 -3.74 -30.04 -13.93
N ARG A 321 -4.82 -30.80 -13.82
CA ARG A 321 -5.27 -31.40 -12.56
C ARG A 321 -5.39 -32.91 -12.73
N SER A 322 -5.32 -33.65 -11.63
CA SER A 322 -5.65 -35.08 -11.66
C SER A 322 -7.14 -35.29 -11.97
N THR A 323 -7.47 -36.37 -12.70
CA THR A 323 -8.86 -36.81 -12.90
C THR A 323 -9.53 -37.18 -11.57
N ALA A 324 -8.75 -37.63 -10.59
CA ALA A 324 -9.21 -38.01 -9.26
C ALA A 324 -9.24 -36.83 -8.27
N GLU A 325 -8.76 -35.65 -8.67
CA GLU A 325 -8.70 -34.48 -7.79
C GLU A 325 -10.12 -34.00 -7.45
N LEU A 326 -10.41 -33.94 -6.15
CA LEU A 326 -11.65 -33.35 -5.65
C LEU A 326 -11.61 -31.84 -5.80
N ARG A 327 -12.75 -31.25 -6.17
CA ARG A 327 -12.92 -29.81 -6.36
C ARG A 327 -14.01 -29.27 -5.44
N PRO A 328 -13.78 -29.25 -4.11
CA PRO A 328 -14.78 -28.77 -3.16
C PRO A 328 -15.17 -27.32 -3.47
N VAL A 329 -16.45 -27.02 -3.25
CA VAL A 329 -17.02 -25.68 -3.34
C VAL A 329 -17.33 -25.22 -1.93
N TYR A 330 -16.86 -24.04 -1.60
CA TYR A 330 -17.15 -23.37 -0.33
C TYR A 330 -17.89 -22.06 -0.62
N THR A 331 -18.90 -21.75 0.17
CA THR A 331 -19.41 -20.38 0.25
C THR A 331 -18.32 -19.50 0.87
N LEU A 332 -18.17 -18.26 0.40
CA LEU A 332 -17.09 -17.39 0.87
C LEU A 332 -17.16 -17.16 2.39
N THR A 333 -18.37 -17.07 2.95
CA THR A 333 -18.60 -16.93 4.40
C THR A 333 -18.06 -18.08 5.23
N GLN A 334 -17.91 -19.29 4.67
CA GLN A 334 -17.30 -20.41 5.39
C GLN A 334 -15.81 -20.19 5.65
N THR A 335 -15.15 -19.35 4.83
CA THR A 335 -13.73 -19.01 4.99
C THR A 335 -13.50 -17.88 6.00
N TYR A 336 -14.57 -17.33 6.60
CA TYR A 336 -14.48 -16.13 7.41
C TYR A 336 -13.87 -16.42 8.78
N VAL A 337 -12.89 -15.60 9.15
CA VAL A 337 -12.32 -15.57 10.51
C VAL A 337 -12.33 -14.13 11.03
N SER A 338 -12.22 -13.95 12.34
CA SER A 338 -12.03 -12.65 12.99
C SER A 338 -10.72 -12.65 13.74
N GLN A 339 -9.97 -11.53 13.69
CA GLN A 339 -8.82 -11.32 14.57
C GLN A 339 -9.30 -10.76 15.90
N SER A 340 -8.77 -11.27 17.01
CA SER A 340 -9.03 -10.76 18.36
C SER A 340 -7.74 -10.26 19.00
N PHE A 341 -7.77 -9.05 19.56
CA PHE A 341 -6.65 -8.44 20.26
C PHE A 341 -7.17 -7.66 21.48
N GLY A 342 -6.60 -7.89 22.66
CA GLY A 342 -7.00 -7.18 23.87
C GLY A 342 -8.49 -7.32 24.23
N GLY A 343 -9.14 -8.42 23.84
CA GLY A 343 -10.58 -8.64 24.02
C GLY A 343 -11.48 -7.99 22.96
N VAL A 344 -10.94 -7.27 21.99
CA VAL A 344 -11.67 -6.64 20.89
C VAL A 344 -11.48 -7.44 19.60
N SER A 345 -12.57 -7.69 18.87
CA SER A 345 -12.54 -8.45 17.61
C SER A 345 -12.79 -7.56 16.39
N SER A 346 -12.06 -7.84 15.31
CA SER A 346 -12.27 -7.25 13.98
C SER A 346 -13.50 -7.82 13.28
N ALA A 347 -14.00 -7.08 12.29
CA ALA A 347 -15.02 -7.58 11.37
C ALA A 347 -14.50 -8.84 10.65
N PRO A 348 -15.35 -9.87 10.49
CA PRO A 348 -14.93 -11.11 9.87
C PRO A 348 -14.68 -10.93 8.37
N GLY A 349 -13.79 -11.76 7.84
CA GLY A 349 -13.47 -11.80 6.42
C GLY A 349 -12.84 -13.12 6.03
N GLY A 350 -12.99 -13.49 4.76
CA GLY A 350 -12.50 -14.75 4.22
C GLY A 350 -10.99 -14.82 4.19
N GLN A 351 -10.43 -15.98 4.52
CA GLN A 351 -9.00 -16.23 4.40
C GLN A 351 -8.73 -17.55 3.69
N ILE A 352 -7.80 -17.49 2.73
CA ILE A 352 -7.25 -18.67 2.06
C ILE A 352 -5.73 -18.52 2.06
N PHE A 353 -5.03 -19.50 2.64
CA PHE A 353 -3.57 -19.53 2.68
C PHE A 353 -3.05 -20.68 1.82
N VAL A 354 -2.07 -20.39 0.97
CA VAL A 354 -1.43 -21.38 0.09
C VAL A 354 0.08 -21.34 0.28
N ASP A 355 0.65 -22.43 0.76
CA ASP A 355 2.09 -22.66 0.80
C ASP A 355 2.58 -23.17 -0.56
N GLY A 356 2.53 -22.31 -1.55
CA GLY A 356 2.84 -22.62 -2.94
C GLY A 356 2.29 -21.57 -3.90
N ASN A 357 2.09 -21.96 -5.16
CA ASN A 357 1.56 -21.05 -6.17
C ASN A 357 0.02 -21.09 -6.21
N VAL A 358 -0.58 -20.03 -6.72
CA VAL A 358 -2.03 -19.90 -6.88
C VAL A 358 -2.36 -19.50 -8.31
N ILE A 359 -3.40 -20.11 -8.86
CA ILE A 359 -4.01 -19.72 -10.12
C ILE A 359 -5.39 -19.19 -9.76
N ILE A 360 -5.70 -17.97 -10.15
CA ILE A 360 -7.03 -17.37 -9.95
C ILE A 360 -7.66 -17.16 -11.30
N GLY A 361 -8.84 -17.74 -11.46
CA GLY A 361 -9.63 -17.61 -12.67
C GLY A 361 -10.11 -18.94 -13.19
N SER A 362 -11.24 -18.86 -13.88
CA SER A 362 -11.90 -19.95 -14.55
C SER A 362 -11.98 -19.64 -16.04
N GLY A 363 -11.76 -20.66 -16.86
CA GLY A 363 -12.02 -20.59 -18.30
C GLY A 363 -13.48 -20.86 -18.63
N SER A 364 -13.70 -21.39 -19.83
CA SER A 364 -15.01 -21.83 -20.33
C SER A 364 -15.50 -23.15 -19.69
N ASP A 365 -15.30 -23.35 -18.38
CA ASP A 365 -15.70 -24.58 -17.67
C ASP A 365 -17.23 -24.61 -17.51
N SER A 366 -17.93 -25.47 -18.25
CA SER A 366 -19.39 -25.61 -18.18
C SER A 366 -19.91 -26.01 -16.80
N ASP A 367 -19.05 -26.57 -15.96
CA ASP A 367 -19.45 -27.21 -14.71
C ASP A 367 -19.51 -26.21 -13.54
N LEU A 368 -19.10 -24.96 -13.74
CA LEU A 368 -19.32 -23.88 -12.78
C LEU A 368 -20.70 -23.26 -13.00
N PRO A 369 -21.63 -23.36 -12.03
CA PRO A 369 -22.91 -22.68 -12.12
C PRO A 369 -22.73 -21.17 -11.94
N GLY A 370 -23.59 -20.39 -12.59
CA GLY A 370 -23.71 -18.95 -12.36
C GLY A 370 -22.61 -18.10 -13.01
N THR A 371 -22.35 -16.93 -12.41
CA THR A 371 -21.45 -15.91 -12.97
C THR A 371 -20.03 -16.13 -12.47
N LYS A 372 -19.12 -16.40 -13.39
CA LYS A 372 -17.74 -16.81 -13.11
C LYS A 372 -16.81 -15.61 -12.99
N ASN A 373 -15.73 -15.80 -12.24
CA ASN A 373 -14.70 -14.80 -11.96
C ASN A 373 -15.24 -13.52 -11.30
N VAL A 374 -16.33 -13.67 -10.55
CA VAL A 374 -16.97 -12.60 -9.78
C VAL A 374 -16.87 -12.95 -8.30
N ILE A 375 -16.41 -12.00 -7.48
CA ILE A 375 -16.30 -12.14 -6.03
C ILE A 375 -17.51 -11.49 -5.37
N LYS A 376 -18.27 -12.26 -4.60
CA LYS A 376 -19.34 -11.76 -3.72
C LYS A 376 -19.07 -12.10 -2.27
N GLY A 377 -18.45 -11.18 -1.56
CA GLY A 377 -17.99 -11.31 -0.20
C GLY A 377 -16.65 -10.61 -0.03
N LYS A 378 -16.02 -10.84 1.12
CA LYS A 378 -14.71 -10.30 1.42
C LYS A 378 -13.73 -11.45 1.61
N VAL A 379 -12.61 -11.47 0.88
CA VAL A 379 -11.63 -12.56 0.97
C VAL A 379 -10.20 -12.07 0.75
N ALA A 380 -9.27 -12.64 1.50
CA ALA A 380 -7.84 -12.50 1.27
C ALA A 380 -7.24 -13.85 0.87
N VAL A 381 -6.39 -13.84 -0.15
CA VAL A 381 -5.61 -15.00 -0.61
C VAL A 381 -4.14 -14.69 -0.41
N VAL A 382 -3.47 -15.48 0.42
CA VAL A 382 -2.03 -15.36 0.69
C VAL A 382 -1.29 -16.55 0.09
N ALA A 383 -0.24 -16.29 -0.68
CA ALA A 383 0.59 -17.31 -1.31
C ALA A 383 2.08 -17.11 -0.97
N THR A 384 2.78 -18.18 -0.58
CA THR A 384 4.26 -18.17 -0.45
C THR A 384 4.95 -18.22 -1.82
N GLY A 385 4.26 -18.72 -2.85
CA GLY A 385 4.68 -18.70 -4.25
C GLY A 385 4.04 -17.57 -5.07
N ASN A 386 3.95 -17.78 -6.38
CA ASN A 386 3.37 -16.83 -7.32
C ASN A 386 1.83 -16.89 -7.31
N ILE A 387 1.17 -15.77 -7.62
CA ILE A 387 -0.26 -15.73 -7.94
C ILE A 387 -0.44 -15.34 -9.40
N TRP A 388 -1.12 -16.19 -10.14
CA TRP A 388 -1.39 -16.02 -11.56
C TRP A 388 -2.87 -15.70 -11.79
N ILE A 389 -3.14 -14.53 -12.34
CA ILE A 389 -4.47 -14.10 -12.75
C ILE A 389 -4.68 -14.54 -14.19
N ALA A 390 -5.60 -15.49 -14.36
CA ALA A 390 -5.78 -16.23 -15.62
C ALA A 390 -7.08 -15.86 -16.35
N ASN A 391 -7.86 -14.91 -15.82
CA ASN A 391 -9.01 -14.28 -16.45
C ASN A 391 -9.34 -12.97 -15.72
N THR A 392 -10.28 -12.17 -16.23
CA THR A 392 -10.80 -10.99 -15.53
C THR A 392 -11.27 -11.38 -14.13
N ILE A 393 -11.14 -10.47 -13.17
CA ILE A 393 -11.59 -10.69 -11.80
C ILE A 393 -12.35 -9.44 -11.37
N THR A 394 -13.64 -9.56 -11.14
CA THR A 394 -14.48 -8.43 -10.73
C THR A 394 -15.22 -8.74 -9.44
N VAL A 395 -15.81 -7.73 -8.80
CA VAL A 395 -16.66 -7.90 -7.63
C VAL A 395 -18.14 -7.80 -8.01
N ASP A 396 -19.00 -8.52 -7.30
CA ASP A 396 -20.46 -8.42 -7.48
C ASP A 396 -20.95 -7.05 -6.97
N GLY A 397 -22.13 -6.61 -7.44
CA GLY A 397 -22.81 -5.43 -6.92
C GLY A 397 -22.65 -4.14 -7.75
N ALA A 398 -22.98 -3.01 -7.14
CA ALA A 398 -23.05 -1.73 -7.83
C ALA A 398 -21.67 -1.12 -8.10
N HIS A 399 -21.52 -0.60 -9.32
CA HIS A 399 -20.37 0.17 -9.79
C HIS A 399 -20.82 1.60 -10.10
N ASP A 400 -19.89 2.56 -10.03
CA ASP A 400 -20.14 3.96 -10.40
C ASP A 400 -20.05 4.17 -11.92
N ALA A 401 -20.15 5.43 -12.35
CA ALA A 401 -20.15 5.79 -13.77
C ALA A 401 -18.80 5.50 -14.47
N ASP A 402 -17.70 5.43 -13.71
CA ASP A 402 -16.37 5.09 -14.21
C ASP A 402 -16.12 3.57 -14.13
N GLY A 403 -17.15 2.81 -13.77
CA GLY A 403 -17.08 1.37 -13.56
C GLY A 403 -16.41 0.97 -12.24
N ARG A 404 -16.04 1.88 -11.35
CA ARG A 404 -15.39 1.50 -10.08
C ARG A 404 -16.43 0.91 -9.13
N PRO A 405 -16.07 -0.07 -8.29
CA PRO A 405 -17.00 -0.52 -7.26
C PRO A 405 -17.46 0.65 -6.38
N SER A 406 -18.77 0.84 -6.29
CA SER A 406 -19.34 1.98 -5.56
C SER A 406 -18.99 1.93 -4.07
N ALA A 407 -18.93 3.08 -3.40
CA ALA A 407 -18.56 3.16 -1.97
C ALA A 407 -19.38 2.25 -1.03
N GLY A 408 -20.65 1.95 -1.40
CA GLY A 408 -21.51 1.04 -0.64
C GLY A 408 -21.38 -0.45 -0.99
N ASN A 409 -20.59 -0.79 -2.02
CA ASN A 409 -20.35 -2.18 -2.40
C ASN A 409 -19.47 -2.85 -1.33
N PRO A 410 -19.91 -3.94 -0.68
CA PRO A 410 -19.15 -4.56 0.40
C PRO A 410 -18.07 -5.53 -0.09
N ASN A 411 -18.04 -5.85 -1.38
CA ASN A 411 -17.25 -6.96 -1.91
C ASN A 411 -15.80 -6.53 -2.20
N VAL A 412 -14.84 -7.31 -1.71
CA VAL A 412 -13.40 -7.00 -1.79
C VAL A 412 -12.59 -8.30 -1.87
N ILE A 413 -11.57 -8.32 -2.72
CA ILE A 413 -10.55 -9.37 -2.72
C ILE A 413 -9.15 -8.76 -2.53
N GLY A 414 -8.37 -9.35 -1.64
CA GLY A 414 -6.96 -9.03 -1.45
C GLY A 414 -6.06 -10.20 -1.82
N LEU A 415 -4.99 -9.95 -2.56
CA LEU A 415 -3.99 -10.94 -2.93
C LEU A 415 -2.65 -10.54 -2.33
N ILE A 416 -2.03 -11.45 -1.60
CA ILE A 416 -0.69 -11.25 -1.05
C ILE A 416 0.21 -12.38 -1.52
N SER A 417 1.35 -12.03 -2.12
CA SER A 417 2.32 -13.01 -2.62
C SER A 417 3.72 -12.68 -2.13
N GLN A 418 4.44 -13.69 -1.64
CA GLN A 418 5.89 -13.60 -1.43
C GLN A 418 6.68 -13.82 -2.72
N GLY A 419 6.04 -14.36 -3.77
CA GLY A 419 6.54 -14.39 -5.14
C GLY A 419 6.07 -13.17 -5.93
N VAL A 420 5.53 -13.41 -7.12
CA VAL A 420 4.95 -12.35 -7.98
C VAL A 420 3.44 -12.47 -8.07
N VAL A 421 2.76 -11.38 -8.41
CA VAL A 421 1.35 -11.40 -8.86
C VAL A 421 1.29 -10.93 -10.31
N LYS A 422 0.85 -11.80 -11.22
CA LYS A 422 0.89 -11.52 -12.65
C LYS A 422 -0.38 -11.92 -13.37
N VAL A 423 -0.77 -11.11 -14.35
CA VAL A 423 -1.67 -11.51 -15.42
C VAL A 423 -0.89 -12.42 -16.38
N VAL A 424 -1.36 -13.63 -16.60
CA VAL A 424 -0.63 -14.64 -17.40
C VAL A 424 -0.74 -14.35 -18.90
N ASP A 425 0.18 -14.90 -19.69
CA ASP A 425 0.00 -15.05 -21.14
C ASP A 425 -0.57 -16.44 -21.47
N PRO A 426 -1.89 -16.57 -21.72
CA PRO A 426 -2.46 -17.88 -22.08
C PRO A 426 -1.97 -18.37 -23.45
N GLY A 427 -1.42 -17.49 -24.30
CA GLY A 427 -0.87 -17.81 -25.62
C GLY A 427 0.35 -18.72 -25.56
N MET A 428 1.02 -18.81 -24.39
CA MET A 428 2.11 -19.75 -24.14
C MET A 428 1.72 -21.21 -24.41
N SER A 429 0.43 -21.53 -24.30
CA SER A 429 -0.09 -22.86 -24.63
C SER A 429 -0.13 -23.17 -26.13
N ARG A 430 0.02 -22.21 -27.05
CA ARG A 430 -0.07 -22.47 -28.49
C ARG A 430 1.27 -22.70 -29.18
N TYR A 431 2.40 -22.35 -28.54
CA TYR A 431 3.69 -22.49 -29.22
C TYR A 431 3.92 -23.94 -29.65
N THR A 432 4.35 -24.10 -30.90
CA THR A 432 4.68 -25.39 -31.50
C THR A 432 6.11 -25.34 -32.00
N ASN A 433 6.70 -26.51 -32.25
CA ASN A 433 8.10 -26.67 -32.66
C ASN A 433 8.47 -26.00 -34.01
N SER A 434 7.54 -25.30 -34.68
CA SER A 434 7.68 -24.79 -36.05
C SER A 434 8.06 -23.31 -36.16
N TYR A 435 8.28 -22.59 -35.05
CA TYR A 435 8.80 -21.22 -35.00
C TYR A 435 10.02 -21.18 -34.04
N PRO A 436 10.89 -20.14 -34.04
CA PRO A 436 12.09 -20.07 -33.18
C PRO A 436 11.81 -20.16 -31.66
N ASN A 437 10.53 -20.22 -31.27
CA ASN A 437 10.09 -20.54 -29.93
C ASN A 437 10.00 -22.06 -29.79
N TYR A 438 11.11 -22.69 -29.39
CA TYR A 438 11.22 -24.10 -28.99
C TYR A 438 10.40 -24.42 -27.74
N TYR A 439 9.11 -24.08 -27.72
CA TYR A 439 8.20 -24.42 -26.66
C TYR A 439 7.12 -25.34 -27.23
N PRO A 440 7.10 -26.62 -26.85
CA PRO A 440 5.96 -27.46 -27.16
C PRO A 440 4.83 -27.02 -26.24
N GLY A 441 3.71 -26.59 -26.80
CA GLY A 441 2.45 -26.34 -26.09
C GLY A 441 1.99 -27.57 -25.29
N PRO A 442 0.79 -27.55 -24.69
CA PRO A 442 0.22 -28.75 -24.10
C PRO A 442 0.17 -29.83 -25.20
N PRO A 443 0.52 -31.08 -24.87
CA PRO A 443 0.38 -32.18 -25.81
C PRO A 443 -1.08 -32.29 -26.24
N THR A 444 -1.31 -32.73 -27.48
CA THR A 444 -2.65 -32.97 -28.03
C THR A 444 -3.47 -33.96 -27.20
N SER A 445 -2.79 -34.78 -26.39
CA SER A 445 -3.38 -35.62 -25.34
C SER A 445 -2.65 -35.37 -24.01
N PRO A 446 -3.34 -34.95 -22.92
CA PRO A 446 -2.72 -34.80 -21.61
C PRO A 446 -2.13 -36.14 -21.11
N PRO A 447 -1.12 -36.12 -20.24
CA PRO A 447 -0.59 -37.35 -19.64
C PRO A 447 -1.69 -38.17 -18.96
N SER A 448 -1.53 -39.50 -18.93
CA SER A 448 -2.51 -40.41 -18.30
C SER A 448 -2.82 -39.99 -16.86
N GLY A 449 -4.11 -39.95 -16.51
CA GLY A 449 -4.60 -39.52 -15.19
C GLY A 449 -4.67 -38.01 -14.98
N LEU A 450 -4.26 -37.19 -15.96
CA LEU A 450 -4.32 -35.73 -15.91
C LEU A 450 -5.31 -35.17 -16.92
N VAL A 451 -5.91 -34.03 -16.58
CA VAL A 451 -6.80 -33.24 -17.45
C VAL A 451 -6.26 -31.83 -17.54
N TYR A 452 -6.16 -31.31 -18.76
CA TYR A 452 -5.86 -29.91 -19.01
C TYR A 452 -6.99 -29.03 -18.47
N VAL A 453 -6.65 -27.99 -17.73
CA VAL A 453 -7.62 -27.04 -17.20
C VAL A 453 -7.56 -25.75 -18.04
N PRO A 454 -8.63 -25.43 -18.80
CA PRO A 454 -8.65 -24.23 -19.61
C PRO A 454 -8.75 -22.98 -18.72
N VAL A 455 -7.91 -22.00 -19.03
CA VAL A 455 -8.00 -20.63 -18.50
C VAL A 455 -8.20 -19.65 -19.65
N ALA A 456 -8.68 -18.44 -19.34
CA ALA A 456 -9.00 -17.41 -20.32
C ALA A 456 -10.03 -17.84 -21.38
N ASN A 457 -10.27 -16.97 -22.37
CA ASN A 457 -11.28 -17.17 -23.40
C ASN A 457 -10.75 -18.11 -24.50
N ARG A 458 -11.61 -18.99 -25.01
CA ARG A 458 -11.27 -19.76 -26.21
C ARG A 458 -11.18 -18.80 -27.40
N GLN A 459 -10.10 -18.87 -28.15
CA GLN A 459 -9.96 -18.09 -29.37
C GLN A 459 -11.04 -18.49 -30.38
N SER A 460 -11.79 -17.50 -30.85
CA SER A 460 -12.77 -17.69 -31.93
C SER A 460 -12.12 -18.25 -33.19
N GLY A 461 -12.76 -19.23 -33.82
CA GLY A 461 -12.27 -19.86 -35.05
C GLY A 461 -11.14 -20.89 -34.88
N SER A 462 -10.62 -21.13 -33.67
CA SER A 462 -9.63 -22.20 -33.47
C SER A 462 -10.26 -23.56 -33.17
N SER A 463 -9.80 -24.59 -33.89
CA SER A 463 -10.12 -25.99 -33.61
C SER A 463 -9.43 -26.52 -32.35
N ASN A 464 -8.34 -25.88 -31.90
CA ASN A 464 -7.56 -26.33 -30.75
C ASN A 464 -8.15 -25.78 -29.45
N THR A 465 -8.44 -26.67 -28.50
CA THR A 465 -8.97 -26.32 -27.17
C THR A 465 -7.97 -25.55 -26.30
N TYR A 466 -6.69 -25.58 -26.67
CA TYR A 466 -5.59 -24.89 -26.02
C TYR A 466 -5.39 -23.46 -26.54
N ASP A 467 -6.00 -23.08 -27.66
CA ASP A 467 -5.86 -21.72 -28.17
C ASP A 467 -6.71 -20.76 -27.31
N ARG A 468 -6.03 -20.13 -26.36
CA ARG A 468 -6.61 -19.26 -25.35
C ARG A 468 -6.07 -17.83 -25.47
N LEU A 469 -6.92 -16.86 -25.12
CA LEU A 469 -6.65 -15.44 -25.17
C LEU A 469 -7.29 -14.74 -23.96
N LEU A 470 -6.57 -13.79 -23.37
CA LEU A 470 -7.20 -12.83 -22.46
C LEU A 470 -8.02 -11.83 -23.28
N PRO A 471 -9.09 -11.25 -22.71
CA PRO A 471 -9.87 -10.23 -23.39
C PRO A 471 -9.03 -8.99 -23.71
N HIS A 472 -9.49 -8.20 -24.68
CA HIS A 472 -8.90 -6.91 -25.04
C HIS A 472 -8.83 -5.97 -23.83
N GLU A 473 -9.93 -5.86 -23.08
CA GLU A 473 -9.97 -5.17 -21.81
C GLU A 473 -9.90 -6.20 -20.69
N MET A 474 -8.75 -6.25 -20.03
CA MET A 474 -8.50 -7.11 -18.88
C MET A 474 -8.84 -6.33 -17.60
N GLU A 475 -10.03 -6.56 -17.07
CA GLU A 475 -10.47 -5.94 -15.82
C GLU A 475 -10.11 -6.77 -14.59
N VAL A 476 -9.52 -6.09 -13.60
CA VAL A 476 -9.07 -6.70 -12.35
C VAL A 476 -9.43 -5.76 -11.17
N GLU A 477 -10.28 -6.24 -10.26
CA GLU A 477 -10.77 -5.47 -9.11
C GLU A 477 -10.25 -6.06 -7.80
N ILE A 478 -9.02 -5.69 -7.43
CA ILE A 478 -8.27 -6.36 -6.36
C ILE A 478 -7.36 -5.40 -5.58
N ALA A 479 -7.06 -5.73 -4.33
CA ALA A 479 -5.91 -5.19 -3.61
C ALA A 479 -4.73 -6.16 -3.74
N VAL A 480 -3.54 -5.72 -4.18
CA VAL A 480 -2.35 -6.59 -4.25
C VAL A 480 -1.22 -6.12 -3.35
N THR A 481 -0.57 -7.07 -2.68
CA THR A 481 0.68 -6.88 -1.94
C THR A 481 1.70 -7.92 -2.39
N ILE A 482 2.87 -7.46 -2.85
CA ILE A 482 3.80 -8.31 -3.60
C ILE A 482 5.23 -8.12 -3.10
N GLY A 483 5.73 -9.09 -2.36
CA GLY A 483 7.07 -9.06 -1.75
C GLY A 483 8.18 -9.55 -2.68
N GLY A 484 7.88 -10.48 -3.59
CA GLY A 484 8.89 -11.11 -4.44
C GLY A 484 9.07 -10.48 -5.81
N GLY A 485 8.24 -9.55 -6.26
CA GLY A 485 8.43 -8.87 -7.55
C GLY A 485 7.11 -8.44 -8.19
N GLY A 486 7.14 -7.35 -8.95
CA GLY A 486 5.96 -6.50 -9.13
C GLY A 486 4.75 -7.03 -9.87
N TRP A 487 3.68 -6.26 -9.72
CA TRP A 487 2.43 -6.37 -10.45
C TRP A 487 2.68 -6.18 -11.94
N GLY A 488 2.18 -7.09 -12.78
CA GLY A 488 2.32 -6.92 -14.21
C GLY A 488 1.73 -8.04 -15.05
N ALA A 489 2.12 -8.08 -16.32
CA ALA A 489 1.84 -9.19 -17.22
C ALA A 489 3.09 -10.06 -17.39
N GLU A 490 2.89 -11.35 -17.65
CA GLU A 490 3.97 -12.27 -18.03
C GLU A 490 4.22 -12.24 -19.54
N ASN A 491 5.44 -12.62 -19.94
CA ASN A 491 5.84 -12.76 -21.35
C ASN A 491 5.70 -11.47 -22.17
N VAL A 492 5.81 -10.29 -21.54
CA VAL A 492 5.87 -9.02 -22.28
C VAL A 492 7.17 -8.96 -23.08
N ASN A 493 7.05 -8.58 -24.35
CA ASN A 493 8.15 -8.57 -25.31
C ASN A 493 9.34 -7.73 -24.81
N LYS A 494 10.54 -8.31 -24.91
CA LYS A 494 11.81 -7.64 -24.66
C LYS A 494 12.78 -7.97 -25.80
N GLY A 495 13.16 -6.92 -26.55
CA GLY A 495 14.04 -7.06 -27.71
C GLY A 495 13.31 -7.62 -28.92
N SER A 496 13.87 -8.66 -29.56
CA SER A 496 13.34 -9.25 -30.80
C SER A 496 12.56 -10.56 -30.59
N TYR A 497 12.42 -11.01 -29.34
CA TYR A 497 11.86 -12.31 -29.02
C TYR A 497 10.52 -12.16 -28.32
N GLY A 498 9.49 -12.81 -28.89
CA GLY A 498 8.28 -13.30 -28.23
C GLY A 498 7.60 -12.34 -27.25
N GLY A 499 6.40 -11.89 -27.60
CA GLY A 499 5.55 -11.10 -26.72
C GLY A 499 4.31 -11.84 -26.27
N ARG A 500 3.54 -11.17 -25.42
CA ARG A 500 2.21 -11.63 -25.04
C ARG A 500 1.36 -11.66 -26.30
N ARG A 501 0.39 -12.57 -26.33
CA ARG A 501 -0.57 -12.56 -27.42
C ARG A 501 -1.66 -11.52 -27.19
N GLU A 502 -1.65 -10.48 -28.02
CA GLU A 502 -2.74 -9.49 -28.09
C GLU A 502 -4.06 -10.12 -28.56
N PHE A 503 -5.18 -9.61 -28.04
CA PHE A 503 -6.53 -10.03 -28.41
C PHE A 503 -6.82 -9.70 -29.88
N VAL A 504 -6.48 -8.46 -30.29
CA VAL A 504 -6.50 -8.03 -31.70
C VAL A 504 -5.08 -7.74 -32.16
N SER A 505 -4.64 -8.40 -33.22
CA SER A 505 -3.31 -8.17 -33.78
C SER A 505 -3.12 -6.70 -34.18
N GLY A 506 -2.04 -6.08 -33.67
CA GLY A 506 -1.68 -4.69 -33.96
C GLY A 506 -2.41 -3.65 -33.13
N THR A 507 -3.28 -4.05 -32.20
CA THR A 507 -3.88 -3.17 -31.19
C THR A 507 -3.30 -3.54 -29.83
N GLN A 508 -2.91 -2.55 -29.04
CA GLN A 508 -2.47 -2.77 -27.68
C GLN A 508 -3.70 -3.02 -26.80
N ASP A 509 -3.69 -4.09 -26.02
CA ASP A 509 -4.77 -4.38 -25.08
C ASP A 509 -4.73 -3.45 -23.85
N GLU A 510 -5.80 -3.42 -23.07
CA GLU A 510 -5.93 -2.59 -21.87
C GLU A 510 -5.94 -3.42 -20.60
N LEU A 511 -5.20 -2.99 -19.58
CA LEU A 511 -5.25 -3.53 -18.23
C LEU A 511 -5.89 -2.50 -17.31
N VAL A 512 -7.15 -2.76 -16.97
CA VAL A 512 -7.93 -1.95 -16.05
C VAL A 512 -7.80 -2.55 -14.65
N LEU A 513 -7.13 -1.83 -13.75
CA LEU A 513 -7.07 -2.21 -12.34
C LEU A 513 -7.91 -1.24 -11.51
N ARG A 514 -8.88 -1.74 -10.76
CA ARG A 514 -9.66 -0.96 -9.78
C ARG A 514 -9.33 -1.50 -8.39
N GLY A 515 -8.49 -0.81 -7.65
CA GLY A 515 -7.91 -1.42 -6.47
C GLY A 515 -6.77 -0.66 -5.82
N ALA A 516 -5.82 -1.42 -5.26
CA ALA A 516 -4.61 -0.89 -4.68
C ALA A 516 -3.42 -1.83 -4.95
N ILE A 517 -2.22 -1.28 -5.07
CA ILE A 517 -0.99 -2.02 -5.36
C ILE A 517 0.04 -1.72 -4.28
N THR A 518 0.72 -2.73 -3.78
CA THR A 518 1.92 -2.60 -2.97
C THR A 518 2.97 -3.57 -3.49
N GLU A 519 4.08 -3.09 -4.03
CA GLU A 519 5.09 -3.94 -4.69
C GLU A 519 6.53 -3.55 -4.38
N ALA A 520 7.41 -4.54 -4.19
CA ALA A 520 8.82 -4.29 -3.86
C ALA A 520 9.64 -3.72 -5.02
N CYS A 521 9.34 -4.14 -6.25
CA CYS A 521 9.88 -3.63 -7.50
C CYS A 521 8.75 -3.59 -8.51
N ARG A 522 8.73 -2.61 -9.41
CA ARG A 522 7.68 -2.48 -10.41
C ARG A 522 7.71 -3.63 -11.41
N GLY A 523 6.54 -4.17 -11.75
CA GLY A 523 6.40 -5.10 -12.88
C GLY A 523 6.14 -4.38 -14.19
N VAL A 524 6.37 -5.07 -15.30
CA VAL A 524 6.02 -4.60 -16.64
C VAL A 524 4.68 -5.20 -17.03
N VAL A 525 3.80 -4.38 -17.60
CA VAL A 525 2.53 -4.82 -18.18
C VAL A 525 2.52 -4.76 -19.69
N GLY A 526 3.39 -3.93 -20.29
CA GLY A 526 3.47 -3.67 -21.71
C GLY A 526 4.75 -2.92 -22.06
N SER A 527 5.19 -3.07 -23.31
CA SER A 527 6.39 -2.49 -23.89
C SER A 527 6.20 -2.28 -25.38
N GLY A 528 6.28 -1.03 -25.85
CA GLY A 528 5.97 -0.70 -27.24
C GLY A 528 4.52 -1.01 -27.59
N SER A 529 4.30 -1.87 -28.58
CA SER A 529 2.98 -2.33 -29.02
C SER A 529 2.56 -3.69 -28.45
N ASP A 530 3.33 -4.22 -27.49
CA ASP A 530 3.08 -5.54 -26.87
C ASP A 530 2.69 -5.38 -25.39
N GLY A 531 1.81 -6.25 -24.91
CA GLY A 531 1.24 -6.19 -23.57
C GLY A 531 0.13 -5.15 -23.45
N TYR A 532 -0.04 -4.59 -22.26
CA TYR A 532 -1.17 -3.76 -21.90
C TYR A 532 -0.83 -2.28 -21.72
N LEU A 533 -1.75 -1.41 -22.13
CA LEU A 533 -1.86 -0.03 -21.67
C LEU A 533 -2.54 -0.01 -20.28
N LYS A 534 -2.04 0.81 -19.35
CA LYS A 534 -2.49 0.80 -17.94
C LYS A 534 -3.57 1.84 -17.66
N HIS A 535 -4.71 1.40 -17.14
CA HIS A 535 -5.75 2.26 -16.56
C HIS A 535 -6.00 1.85 -15.11
N TYR A 536 -5.41 2.58 -14.18
CA TYR A 536 -5.37 2.21 -12.77
C TYR A 536 -6.17 3.20 -11.93
N TYR A 537 -7.14 2.69 -11.19
CA TYR A 537 -8.06 3.46 -10.37
C TYR A 537 -7.99 3.00 -8.92
N LEU A 538 -7.94 3.94 -7.98
CA LEU A 538 -8.05 3.62 -6.56
C LEU A 538 -9.46 3.15 -6.23
N ASP A 539 -9.55 1.98 -5.60
CA ASP A 539 -10.73 1.60 -4.82
C ASP A 539 -10.59 2.12 -3.39
N SER A 540 -11.29 3.22 -3.07
CA SER A 540 -11.20 3.87 -1.76
C SER A 540 -11.71 3.02 -0.61
N ARG A 541 -12.52 1.98 -0.88
CA ARG A 541 -13.02 1.06 0.15
C ARG A 541 -11.87 0.25 0.76
N LEU A 542 -10.80 0.04 0.01
CA LEU A 542 -9.61 -0.66 0.48
C LEU A 542 -8.86 0.12 1.58
N LEU A 543 -9.10 1.42 1.72
CA LEU A 543 -8.53 2.25 2.81
C LEU A 543 -9.00 1.81 4.21
N GLU A 544 -10.04 1.00 4.29
CA GLU A 544 -10.57 0.42 5.52
C GLU A 544 -9.95 -0.93 5.91
N GLY A 545 -9.03 -1.46 5.08
CA GLY A 545 -8.33 -2.72 5.37
C GLY A 545 -8.73 -3.90 4.48
N VAL A 546 -7.74 -4.76 4.16
CA VAL A 546 -7.98 -6.09 3.59
C VAL A 546 -8.21 -7.08 4.74
N LEU A 547 -9.36 -7.74 4.74
CA LEU A 547 -9.86 -8.51 5.89
C LEU A 547 -9.34 -9.94 5.93
N PRO A 548 -9.44 -10.56 7.11
CA PRO A 548 -8.97 -10.07 8.39
C PRO A 548 -7.44 -10.16 8.30
N GLY A 549 -6.75 -9.05 8.06
CA GLY A 549 -5.36 -9.15 7.63
C GLY A 549 -4.39 -8.14 8.21
N ASP A 550 -4.78 -6.88 8.33
CA ASP A 550 -3.85 -5.76 8.49
C ASP A 550 -2.57 -5.96 7.65
N PHE A 551 -2.74 -6.23 6.34
CA PHE A 551 -1.65 -6.48 5.39
C PHE A 551 -1.11 -5.20 4.77
N TRP A 552 -0.96 -4.16 5.59
CA TRP A 552 -0.42 -2.89 5.14
C TRP A 552 1.05 -2.78 5.50
N LEU A 553 1.82 -2.32 4.52
CA LEU A 553 3.28 -2.24 4.59
C LEU A 553 3.78 -0.79 4.59
N GLN A 554 2.91 0.20 4.70
CA GLN A 554 3.33 1.59 4.76
C GLN A 554 4.01 1.92 6.09
N GLY A 555 5.14 2.63 6.07
CA GLY A 555 5.73 3.16 7.30
C GLY A 555 4.90 4.29 7.91
N LYS A 556 4.07 4.98 7.12
CA LYS A 556 3.33 6.16 7.53
C LYS A 556 2.11 5.80 8.39
N TYR A 557 1.90 6.53 9.48
CA TYR A 557 0.69 6.52 10.29
C TYR A 557 -0.01 7.87 10.17
N ILE A 558 -1.34 7.86 10.11
CA ILE A 558 -2.18 9.05 9.98
C ILE A 558 -3.22 9.10 11.10
N PRO A 559 -3.63 10.30 11.55
CA PRO A 559 -4.76 10.44 12.46
C PRO A 559 -6.03 9.83 11.89
N ALA A 560 -6.80 9.16 12.75
CA ALA A 560 -8.15 8.74 12.42
C ALA A 560 -9.08 9.97 12.35
N PRO A 561 -10.12 9.96 11.51
CA PRO A 561 -11.12 11.03 11.46
C PRO A 561 -11.67 11.34 12.86
N ALA A 562 -11.69 12.63 13.23
CA ALA A 562 -12.07 13.12 14.57
C ALA A 562 -11.29 12.50 15.75
N GLY A 563 -10.15 11.86 15.47
CA GLY A 563 -9.33 11.17 16.45
C GLY A 563 -8.34 12.05 17.20
N TRP A 564 -8.25 13.35 16.91
CA TRP A 564 -7.28 14.28 17.52
C TRP A 564 -7.93 15.12 18.62
N LYS A 565 -7.34 15.09 19.82
CA LYS A 565 -7.73 15.97 20.94
C LYS A 565 -6.50 16.59 21.57
N ASP A 566 -6.50 17.91 21.66
CA ASP A 566 -5.53 18.70 22.42
C ASP A 566 -6.26 19.40 23.57
N TYR A 567 -5.81 19.18 24.80
CA TYR A 567 -6.41 19.78 25.98
C TYR A 567 -5.40 20.07 27.09
N ARG A 568 -5.82 20.95 28.01
CA ARG A 568 -5.11 21.25 29.26
C ARG A 568 -5.58 20.27 30.33
N ASN A 569 -4.63 19.76 31.13
CA ASN A 569 -4.90 18.97 32.32
C ASN A 569 -4.77 19.80 33.59
#